data_AF-A0A7Y2C389-F1
#
_entry.id   AF-A0A7Y2C389-F1
#
_cell.length_a   1.000
_cell.length_b   1.000
_cell.length_c   1.000
_cell.angle_alpha   90.00
_cell.angle_beta   90.00
_cell.angle_gamma   90.00
#
_symmetry.space_group_name_H-M   'P 1'
#
loop_
_entity.id
_entity.type
_entity.pdbx_description
1 polymer ?
#
loop_
_entity_poly.entity_id
_entity_poly.type
_entity_poly.pdbx_seq_one_letter_code
_entity_poly.pdbx_strand_id
1 'polypeptide(L)'
;MEPGIIIAISFLVVIVLALGGLIGWLIASQKGNLKNGQAKISDRDLLLLFDEQPDGLLSKQQIKLQTGLTSSEVRSRLQFFVLNKVLRTSYTNKLKYYYSLSNPLDKREGPALSDKPFLTVADILTLFKHFDYRMSLQDICMATRLPMQVILREMKYFEKEKVVVLLHTTTNVHTGETIKDYILQEPYRSNPEKFMDLELHADPLLEKIYDELYVD
;
A
#
# COMPACT_ATOMS: atom_id res chain seq x y z
N MET A 1 23.94 -13.29 49.45
CA MET A 1 23.54 -12.36 48.36
C MET A 1 23.23 -11.03 48.98
N GLU A 2 23.80 -9.95 48.46
CA GLU A 2 23.52 -8.62 49.01
C GLU A 2 22.05 -8.23 48.77
N PRO A 3 21.39 -7.56 49.72
CA PRO A 3 19.98 -7.17 49.60
C PRO A 3 19.71 -6.32 48.35
N GLY A 4 20.69 -5.55 47.87
CA GLY A 4 20.58 -4.79 46.62
C GLY A 4 20.43 -5.65 45.37
N ILE A 5 21.05 -6.84 45.34
CA ILE A 5 20.96 -7.77 44.20
C ILE A 5 19.56 -8.41 44.13
N ILE A 6 18.95 -8.71 45.27
CA ILE A 6 17.60 -9.28 45.36
C ILE A 6 16.55 -8.27 44.87
N ILE A 7 16.74 -6.99 45.20
CA ILE A 7 15.85 -5.91 44.74
C ILE A 7 16.00 -5.69 43.23
N ALA A 8 17.22 -5.71 42.70
CA ALA A 8 17.46 -5.54 41.27
C ALA A 8 16.84 -6.67 40.43
N ILE A 9 16.95 -7.93 40.89
CA ILE A 9 16.38 -9.09 40.19
C ILE A 9 14.84 -9.04 40.21
N SER A 10 14.24 -8.69 41.34
CA SER A 10 12.77 -8.60 41.44
C SER A 10 12.20 -7.48 40.54
N PHE A 11 12.88 -6.35 40.42
CA PHE A 11 12.49 -5.27 39.51
C PHE A 11 12.58 -5.68 38.03
N LEU A 12 13.64 -6.42 37.66
CA LEU A 12 13.83 -6.91 36.30
C LEU A 12 12.71 -7.87 35.86
N VAL A 13 12.29 -8.77 36.75
CA VAL A 13 11.21 -9.74 36.48
C VAL A 13 9.88 -9.03 36.22
N VAL A 14 9.55 -7.98 36.99
CA VAL A 14 8.31 -7.20 36.81
C VAL A 14 8.31 -6.47 35.47
N ILE A 15 9.44 -5.90 35.05
CA ILE A 15 9.56 -5.22 33.75
C ILE A 15 9.38 -6.21 32.60
N VAL A 16 10.01 -7.40 32.68
CA VAL A 16 9.87 -8.43 31.65
C VAL A 16 8.42 -8.93 31.52
N LEU A 17 7.72 -9.11 32.64
CA LEU A 17 6.30 -9.50 32.62
C LEU A 17 5.39 -8.39 32.05
N ALA A 18 5.66 -7.13 32.37
CA ALA A 18 4.91 -5.99 31.83
C ALA A 18 5.09 -5.86 30.31
N LEU A 19 6.33 -6.02 29.82
CA LEU A 19 6.63 -6.02 28.38
C LEU A 19 5.99 -7.21 27.67
N GLY A 20 6.06 -8.41 28.26
CA GLY A 20 5.40 -9.61 27.74
C GLY A 20 3.88 -9.46 27.63
N GLY A 21 3.24 -8.87 28.66
CA GLY A 21 1.81 -8.56 28.65
C GLY A 21 1.43 -7.53 27.57
N LEU A 22 2.26 -6.51 27.37
CA LEU A 22 2.04 -5.47 26.36
C LEU A 22 2.17 -6.04 24.93
N ILE A 23 3.17 -6.90 24.68
CA ILE A 23 3.34 -7.59 23.40
C ILE A 23 2.17 -8.56 23.16
N GLY A 24 1.77 -9.34 24.17
CA GLY A 24 0.62 -10.23 24.09
C GLY A 24 -0.68 -9.49 23.77
N TRP A 25 -0.89 -8.32 24.38
CA TRP A 25 -2.04 -7.46 24.11
C TRP A 25 -2.02 -6.87 22.69
N LEU A 26 -0.86 -6.43 22.20
CA LEU A 26 -0.71 -5.95 20.82
C LEU A 26 -1.04 -7.04 19.79
N ILE A 27 -0.57 -8.27 20.01
CA ILE A 27 -0.86 -9.40 19.12
C ILE A 27 -2.34 -9.81 19.21
N ALA A 28 -2.93 -9.84 20.40
CA ALA A 28 -4.33 -10.16 20.61
C ALA A 28 -5.28 -9.10 19.99
N SER A 29 -4.91 -7.83 20.07
CA SER A 29 -5.64 -6.71 19.44
C SER A 29 -5.69 -6.84 17.91
N GLN A 30 -4.64 -7.40 17.29
CA GLN A 30 -4.64 -7.68 15.85
C GLN A 30 -5.52 -8.88 15.47
N LYS A 31 -5.63 -9.91 16.34
CA LYS A 31 -6.44 -11.12 16.08
C LYS A 31 -7.95 -10.91 16.22
N GLY A 32 -8.40 -9.85 16.90
CA GLY A 32 -9.83 -9.55 17.11
C GLY A 32 -10.63 -9.22 15.83
N ASN A 33 -9.98 -9.03 14.69
CA ASN A 33 -10.61 -8.65 13.42
C ASN A 33 -10.76 -9.79 12.40
N LEU A 34 -10.47 -11.04 12.79
CA LEU A 34 -10.49 -12.21 11.91
C LEU A 34 -11.78 -13.03 11.97
N LYS A 35 -12.79 -12.62 12.75
CA LYS A 35 -13.98 -13.43 13.05
C LYS A 35 -15.30 -13.03 12.37
N ASN A 36 -15.29 -12.15 11.36
CA ASN A 36 -16.47 -11.92 10.51
C ASN A 36 -16.12 -12.20 9.05
N GLY A 37 -16.55 -13.35 8.56
CA GLY A 37 -16.42 -13.78 7.18
C GLY A 37 -17.36 -13.00 6.26
N GLN A 38 -16.79 -12.26 5.31
CA GLN A 38 -17.34 -11.83 4.02
C GLN A 38 -16.22 -11.05 3.32
N ALA A 39 -16.07 -11.24 2.01
CA ALA A 39 -14.94 -10.74 1.22
C ALA A 39 -14.63 -9.26 1.56
N LYS A 40 -13.47 -9.01 2.19
CA LYS A 40 -12.98 -7.63 2.37
C LYS A 40 -12.65 -7.12 0.97
N ILE A 41 -13.41 -6.14 0.49
CA ILE A 41 -13.17 -5.48 -0.81
C ILE A 41 -11.68 -5.18 -1.01
N SER A 42 -11.13 -5.51 -2.17
CA SER A 42 -9.72 -5.24 -2.46
C SER A 42 -9.48 -3.74 -2.66
N ASP A 43 -8.24 -3.29 -2.62
CA ASP A 43 -7.93 -1.88 -2.91
C ASP A 43 -8.32 -1.51 -4.34
N ARG A 44 -8.08 -2.42 -5.30
CA ARG A 44 -8.50 -2.27 -6.70
C ARG A 44 -10.01 -2.12 -6.85
N ASP A 45 -10.78 -3.00 -6.21
CA ASP A 45 -12.24 -2.94 -6.30
C ASP A 45 -12.79 -1.68 -5.65
N LEU A 46 -12.14 -1.20 -4.58
CA LEU A 46 -12.49 0.08 -3.98
C LEU A 46 -12.19 1.26 -4.92
N LEU A 47 -11.12 1.22 -5.72
CA LEU A 47 -10.86 2.23 -6.76
C LEU A 47 -11.89 2.18 -7.89
N LEU A 48 -12.24 0.98 -8.36
CA LEU A 48 -13.28 0.78 -9.37
C LEU A 48 -14.62 1.34 -8.88
N LEU A 49 -14.94 1.16 -7.60
CA LEU A 49 -16.15 1.73 -7.00
C LEU A 49 -16.24 3.26 -7.16
N PHE A 50 -15.11 3.98 -7.06
CA PHE A 50 -15.08 5.42 -7.31
C PHE A 50 -15.28 5.75 -8.80
N ASP A 51 -14.64 5.01 -9.70
CA ASP A 51 -14.74 5.20 -11.15
C ASP A 51 -16.14 4.90 -11.71
N GLU A 52 -16.88 4.00 -11.04
CA GLU A 52 -18.25 3.67 -11.38
C GLU A 52 -19.28 4.72 -10.94
N GLN A 53 -18.91 5.71 -10.11
CA GLN A 53 -19.83 6.77 -9.73
C GLN A 53 -19.98 7.82 -10.85
N PRO A 54 -21.21 8.27 -11.18
CA PRO A 54 -21.43 9.27 -12.23
C PRO A 54 -20.69 10.60 -12.02
N ASP A 55 -20.48 11.00 -10.76
CA ASP A 55 -19.75 12.20 -10.37
C ASP A 55 -18.33 11.92 -9.87
N GLY A 56 -17.91 10.65 -9.86
CA GLY A 56 -16.62 10.19 -9.33
C GLY A 56 -16.45 10.44 -7.82
N LEU A 57 -17.52 10.70 -7.08
CA LEU A 57 -17.46 11.13 -5.67
C LEU A 57 -18.16 10.14 -4.73
N LEU A 58 -17.47 9.74 -3.66
CA LEU A 58 -18.07 8.97 -2.58
C LEU A 58 -17.78 9.60 -1.23
N SER A 59 -18.79 9.58 -0.36
CA SER A 59 -18.63 9.86 1.08
C SER A 59 -18.35 8.58 1.86
N LYS A 60 -17.80 8.72 3.08
CA LYS A 60 -17.51 7.58 3.97
C LYS A 60 -18.74 6.70 4.23
N GLN A 61 -19.92 7.30 4.32
CA GLN A 61 -21.18 6.59 4.57
C GLN A 61 -21.59 5.75 3.37
N GLN A 62 -21.44 6.28 2.14
CA GLN A 62 -21.73 5.53 0.91
C GLN A 62 -20.78 4.34 0.75
N ILE A 63 -19.48 4.54 0.99
CA ILE A 63 -18.49 3.46 0.91
C ILE A 63 -18.82 2.36 1.91
N LYS A 64 -19.11 2.71 3.17
CA LYS A 64 -19.52 1.74 4.18
C LYS A 64 -20.74 0.92 3.75
N LEU A 65 -21.77 1.58 3.21
CA LEU A 65 -23.00 0.93 2.77
C LEU A 65 -22.74 -0.06 1.62
N GLN A 66 -21.92 0.34 0.65
CA GLN A 66 -21.66 -0.43 -0.57
C GLN A 66 -20.65 -1.58 -0.37
N THR A 67 -19.74 -1.44 0.60
CA THR A 67 -18.61 -2.39 0.79
C THR A 67 -18.75 -3.29 2.02
N GLY A 68 -19.66 -2.97 2.94
CA GLY A 68 -19.79 -3.69 4.21
C GLY A 68 -18.66 -3.41 5.22
N LEU A 69 -17.68 -2.56 4.88
CA LEU A 69 -16.58 -2.21 5.76
C LEU A 69 -17.05 -1.46 7.02
N THR A 70 -16.35 -1.67 8.14
CA THR A 70 -16.60 -0.88 9.35
C THR A 70 -16.21 0.59 9.15
N SER A 71 -16.76 1.49 9.97
CA SER A 71 -16.39 2.92 9.92
C SER A 71 -14.89 3.15 10.14
N SER A 72 -14.23 2.29 10.94
CA SER A 72 -12.80 2.35 11.20
C SER A 72 -11.99 1.93 9.97
N GLU A 73 -12.36 0.82 9.32
CA GLU A 73 -11.71 0.34 8.11
C GLU A 73 -11.83 1.34 6.95
N VAL A 74 -13.03 1.89 6.72
CA VAL A 74 -13.24 2.93 5.69
C VAL A 74 -12.37 4.16 5.99
N ARG A 75 -12.34 4.62 7.24
CA ARG A 75 -11.50 5.77 7.63
C ARG A 75 -10.03 5.49 7.37
N SER A 76 -9.54 4.32 7.80
CA SER A 76 -8.15 3.93 7.63
C SER A 76 -7.75 3.85 6.16
N ARG A 77 -8.55 3.18 5.32
CA ARG A 77 -8.30 3.07 3.87
C ARG A 77 -8.32 4.41 3.15
N LEU A 78 -9.32 5.24 3.41
CA LEU A 78 -9.41 6.58 2.81
C LEU A 78 -8.23 7.46 3.22
N GLN A 79 -7.86 7.43 4.50
CA GLN A 79 -6.70 8.18 4.97
C GLN A 79 -5.42 7.69 4.27
N PHE A 80 -5.24 6.38 4.16
CA PHE A 80 -4.12 5.78 3.46
C PHE A 80 -4.06 6.20 1.98
N PHE A 81 -5.18 6.16 1.25
CA PHE A 81 -5.23 6.59 -0.16
C PHE A 81 -4.98 8.10 -0.33
N VAL A 82 -5.49 8.95 0.57
CA VAL A 82 -5.24 10.40 0.53
C VAL A 82 -3.76 10.72 0.81
N LEU A 83 -3.15 10.07 1.80
CA LEU A 83 -1.72 10.25 2.11
C LEU A 83 -0.81 9.83 0.94
N ASN A 84 -1.23 8.81 0.19
CA ASN A 84 -0.53 8.32 -0.99
C ASN A 84 -0.96 9.00 -2.30
N LYS A 85 -1.75 10.08 -2.23
CA LYS A 85 -2.20 10.86 -3.39
C LYS A 85 -2.97 10.04 -4.43
N VAL A 86 -3.59 8.93 -4.01
CA VAL A 86 -4.49 8.13 -4.84
C VAL A 86 -5.91 8.73 -4.85
N LEU A 87 -6.32 9.31 -3.71
CA LEU A 87 -7.58 10.04 -3.61
C LEU A 87 -7.35 11.52 -3.30
N ARG A 88 -8.24 12.37 -3.83
CA ARG A 88 -8.45 13.76 -3.43
C ARG A 88 -9.59 13.84 -2.45
N THR A 89 -9.59 14.89 -1.63
CA THR A 89 -10.65 15.17 -0.67
C THR A 89 -11.30 16.51 -0.99
N SER A 90 -12.62 16.50 -1.10
CA SER A 90 -13.45 17.70 -1.24
C SER A 90 -14.41 17.79 -0.06
N TYR A 91 -14.85 18.99 0.27
CA TYR A 91 -15.83 19.19 1.34
C TYR A 91 -16.85 20.23 0.96
N THR A 92 -18.05 20.08 1.52
CA THR A 92 -19.11 21.07 1.41
C THR A 92 -18.98 22.13 2.50
N ASN A 93 -19.73 23.24 2.37
CA ASN A 93 -19.81 24.29 3.41
C ASN A 93 -20.23 23.76 4.79
N LYS A 94 -20.86 22.58 4.85
CA LYS A 94 -21.26 21.89 6.10
C LYS A 94 -20.21 20.88 6.59
N LEU A 95 -18.97 20.96 6.12
CA LEU A 95 -17.87 20.04 6.44
C LEU A 95 -18.16 18.56 6.15
N LYS A 96 -19.10 18.27 5.24
CA LYS A 96 -19.29 16.91 4.73
C LYS A 96 -18.21 16.62 3.68
N TYR A 97 -17.41 15.60 3.95
CA TYR A 97 -16.29 15.18 3.10
C TYR A 97 -16.72 14.17 2.03
N TYR A 98 -16.21 14.39 0.84
CA TYR A 98 -16.30 13.50 -0.32
C TYR A 98 -14.89 13.21 -0.84
N TYR A 99 -14.74 12.05 -1.46
CA TYR A 99 -13.47 11.55 -1.96
C TYR A 99 -13.63 11.20 -3.44
N SER A 100 -12.61 11.51 -4.23
CA SER A 100 -12.54 11.18 -5.66
C SER A 100 -11.15 10.70 -6.02
N LEU A 101 -11.03 9.96 -7.12
CA LEU A 101 -9.74 9.54 -7.66
C LEU A 101 -8.87 10.75 -8.00
N SER A 102 -7.58 10.67 -7.68
CA SER A 102 -6.64 11.74 -8.02
C SER A 102 -6.37 11.83 -9.52
N ASN A 103 -6.36 10.68 -10.19
CA ASN A 103 -6.17 10.53 -11.62
C ASN A 103 -7.24 9.53 -12.14
N PRO A 104 -7.65 9.61 -13.42
CA PRO A 104 -8.49 8.58 -14.02
C PRO A 104 -7.85 7.19 -13.90
N LEU A 105 -8.66 6.12 -13.76
CA LEU A 105 -8.12 4.76 -13.82
C LEU A 105 -7.69 4.45 -15.25
N ASP A 106 -6.49 3.89 -15.38
CA ASP A 106 -6.11 3.19 -16.60
C ASP A 106 -6.88 1.86 -16.68
N LYS A 107 -7.60 1.68 -17.79
CA LYS A 107 -8.44 0.50 -18.04
C LYS A 107 -7.79 -0.48 -19.02
N ARG A 108 -6.56 -0.22 -19.48
CA ARG A 108 -5.76 -1.18 -20.24
C ARG A 108 -5.58 -2.46 -19.40
N GLU A 109 -5.63 -3.60 -20.07
CA GLU A 109 -5.29 -4.86 -19.41
C GLU A 109 -3.84 -4.83 -18.95
N GLY A 110 -3.58 -5.25 -17.71
CA GLY A 110 -2.24 -5.30 -17.17
C GLY A 110 -1.33 -6.21 -18.02
N PRO A 111 -0.03 -5.89 -18.13
CA PRO A 111 0.89 -6.75 -18.86
C PRO A 111 1.04 -8.11 -18.16
N ALA A 112 1.47 -9.13 -18.90
CA ALA A 112 1.88 -10.39 -18.30
C ALA A 112 3.12 -10.14 -17.43
N LEU A 113 3.03 -10.52 -16.14
CA LEU A 113 4.11 -10.44 -15.16
C LEU A 113 4.58 -11.84 -14.79
N SER A 114 5.70 -11.92 -14.10
CA SER A 114 6.22 -13.18 -13.58
C SER A 114 5.25 -13.81 -12.57
N ASP A 115 5.28 -15.14 -12.47
CA ASP A 115 4.48 -15.91 -11.51
C ASP A 115 5.03 -15.83 -10.08
N LYS A 116 6.04 -14.97 -9.82
CA LYS A 116 6.67 -14.84 -8.51
C LYS A 116 5.73 -14.07 -7.55
N PRO A 117 5.80 -14.36 -6.23
CA PRO A 117 4.93 -13.71 -5.23
C PRO A 117 5.32 -12.24 -4.95
N PHE A 118 6.39 -11.75 -5.54
CA PHE A 118 6.92 -10.38 -5.42
C PHE A 118 7.23 -9.81 -6.80
N LEU A 119 7.37 -8.49 -6.90
CA LEU A 119 7.73 -7.87 -8.16
C LEU A 119 9.24 -8.06 -8.41
N THR A 120 9.59 -8.53 -9.61
CA THR A 120 10.99 -8.59 -10.08
C THR A 120 11.38 -7.30 -10.80
N VAL A 121 12.67 -7.10 -11.05
CA VAL A 121 13.12 -6.02 -11.95
C VAL A 121 12.47 -6.14 -13.33
N ALA A 122 12.38 -7.35 -13.88
CA ALA A 122 11.71 -7.58 -15.15
C ALA A 122 10.23 -7.13 -15.13
N ASP A 123 9.51 -7.42 -14.04
CA ASP A 123 8.13 -6.99 -13.86
C ASP A 123 8.02 -5.47 -13.78
N ILE A 124 8.90 -4.83 -13.01
CA ILE A 124 8.95 -3.37 -12.89
C ILE A 124 9.20 -2.72 -14.25
N LEU A 125 10.20 -3.20 -15.01
CA LEU A 125 10.51 -2.67 -16.33
C LEU A 125 9.36 -2.87 -17.32
N THR A 126 8.68 -4.01 -17.23
CA THR A 126 7.50 -4.33 -18.03
C THR A 126 6.33 -3.40 -17.70
N LEU A 127 6.06 -3.15 -16.42
CA LEU A 127 5.06 -2.18 -15.96
C LEU A 127 5.40 -0.76 -16.45
N PHE A 128 6.66 -0.34 -16.32
CA PHE A 128 7.07 0.98 -16.83
C PHE A 128 6.87 1.09 -18.34
N LYS A 129 7.22 0.07 -19.12
CA LYS A 129 6.97 0.07 -20.57
C LYS A 129 5.48 0.15 -20.89
N HIS A 130 4.63 -0.52 -20.12
CA HIS A 130 3.18 -0.50 -20.28
C HIS A 130 2.58 0.89 -20.00
N PHE A 131 3.10 1.60 -19.00
CA PHE A 131 2.63 2.93 -18.58
C PHE A 131 3.53 4.08 -19.08
N ASP A 132 4.08 3.98 -20.29
CA ASP A 132 4.84 5.08 -20.93
C ASP A 132 5.97 5.67 -20.05
N TYR A 133 6.64 4.80 -19.29
CA TYR A 133 7.75 5.06 -18.38
C TYR A 133 7.42 5.99 -17.20
N ARG A 134 6.14 6.18 -16.88
CA ARG A 134 5.68 6.89 -15.68
C ARG A 134 4.41 6.26 -15.15
N MET A 135 4.43 5.81 -13.90
CA MET A 135 3.27 5.16 -13.30
C MET A 135 3.04 5.62 -11.87
N SER A 136 1.78 5.79 -11.51
CA SER A 136 1.34 6.08 -10.14
C SER A 136 1.12 4.79 -9.36
N LEU A 137 0.96 4.91 -8.03
CA LEU A 137 0.58 3.77 -7.18
C LEU A 137 -0.78 3.16 -7.62
N GLN A 138 -1.69 4.01 -8.12
CA GLN A 138 -2.99 3.60 -8.65
C GLN A 138 -2.83 2.69 -9.86
N ASP A 139 -1.97 3.07 -10.81
CA ASP A 139 -1.71 2.30 -12.04
C ASP A 139 -1.15 0.91 -11.73
N ILE A 140 -0.16 0.84 -10.83
CA ILE A 140 0.44 -0.44 -10.41
C ILE A 140 -0.61 -1.33 -9.73
N CYS A 141 -1.48 -0.76 -8.89
CA CYS A 141 -2.56 -1.51 -8.23
C CYS A 141 -3.57 -2.07 -9.25
N MET A 142 -3.92 -1.28 -10.27
CA MET A 142 -4.84 -1.71 -11.32
C MET A 142 -4.26 -2.84 -12.16
N ALA A 143 -2.97 -2.76 -12.53
CA ALA A 143 -2.29 -3.77 -13.35
C ALA A 143 -2.00 -5.07 -12.59
N THR A 144 -1.46 -4.97 -11.37
CA THR A 144 -0.98 -6.14 -10.61
C THR A 144 -2.06 -6.80 -9.75
N ARG A 145 -3.14 -6.06 -9.45
CA ARG A 145 -4.15 -6.43 -8.43
C ARG A 145 -3.59 -6.62 -7.02
N LEU A 146 -2.33 -6.23 -6.77
CA LEU A 146 -1.72 -6.31 -5.45
C LEU A 146 -2.28 -5.23 -4.52
N PRO A 147 -2.37 -5.50 -3.20
CA PRO A 147 -2.69 -4.47 -2.21
C PRO A 147 -1.67 -3.33 -2.24
N MET A 148 -2.14 -2.09 -2.12
CA MET A 148 -1.25 -0.92 -2.26
C MET A 148 -0.15 -0.86 -1.20
N GLN A 149 -0.38 -1.41 -0.01
CA GLN A 149 0.65 -1.49 1.03
C GLN A 149 1.80 -2.42 0.65
N VAL A 150 1.51 -3.50 -0.08
CA VAL A 150 2.53 -4.40 -0.63
C VAL A 150 3.30 -3.64 -1.71
N ILE A 151 2.60 -3.03 -2.67
CA ILE A 151 3.23 -2.26 -3.75
C ILE A 151 4.15 -1.16 -3.19
N LEU A 152 3.73 -0.39 -2.18
CA LEU A 152 4.57 0.64 -1.57
C LEU A 152 5.86 0.08 -0.97
N ARG A 153 5.81 -1.13 -0.40
CA ARG A 153 6.98 -1.80 0.17
C ARG A 153 7.95 -2.21 -0.95
N GLU A 154 7.42 -2.84 -2.00
CA GLU A 154 8.17 -3.22 -3.20
C GLU A 154 8.85 -2.00 -3.83
N MET A 155 8.08 -0.93 -4.09
CA MET A 155 8.60 0.28 -4.70
C MET A 155 9.66 0.98 -3.84
N LYS A 156 9.55 0.90 -2.50
CA LYS A 156 10.58 1.41 -1.59
C LYS A 156 11.87 0.60 -1.66
N TYR A 157 11.78 -0.72 -1.86
CA TYR A 157 12.95 -1.55 -2.12
C TYR A 157 13.62 -1.14 -3.43
N PHE A 158 12.86 -1.02 -4.51
CA PHE A 158 13.39 -0.58 -5.82
C PHE A 158 13.97 0.84 -5.79
N GLU A 159 13.42 1.72 -4.96
CA GLU A 159 13.97 3.07 -4.77
C GLU A 159 15.33 3.02 -4.06
N LYS A 160 15.46 2.17 -3.04
CA LYS A 160 16.73 1.93 -2.33
C LYS A 160 17.80 1.35 -3.25
N GLU A 161 17.41 0.40 -4.10
CA GLU A 161 18.28 -0.22 -5.11
C GLU A 161 18.51 0.67 -6.35
N LYS A 162 18.03 1.92 -6.32
CA LYS A 162 18.19 2.92 -7.38
C LYS A 162 17.65 2.47 -8.74
N VAL A 163 16.62 1.62 -8.74
CA VAL A 163 15.90 1.22 -9.95
C VAL A 163 14.86 2.28 -10.31
N VAL A 164 14.15 2.78 -9.31
CA VAL A 164 13.05 3.76 -9.46
C VAL A 164 13.28 4.96 -8.57
N VAL A 165 12.60 6.07 -8.84
CA VAL A 165 12.52 7.21 -7.93
C VAL A 165 11.08 7.72 -7.87
N LEU A 166 10.63 8.10 -6.68
CA LEU A 166 9.33 8.74 -6.48
C LEU A 166 9.42 10.24 -6.76
N LEU A 167 8.63 10.72 -7.69
CA LEU A 167 8.46 12.13 -8.00
C LEU A 167 7.22 12.70 -7.30
N HIS A 168 7.37 13.92 -6.80
CA HIS A 168 6.28 14.73 -6.29
C HIS A 168 6.06 15.90 -7.26
N THR A 169 4.97 15.84 -8.04
CA THR A 169 4.67 16.89 -9.04
C THR A 169 3.55 17.78 -8.52
N THR A 170 3.80 19.07 -8.40
CA THR A 170 2.75 20.06 -8.09
C THR A 170 1.90 20.30 -9.33
N THR A 171 0.63 19.92 -9.28
CA THR A 171 -0.33 20.10 -10.39
C THR A 171 -1.03 21.45 -10.32
N ASN A 172 -1.19 22.02 -9.12
CA ASN A 172 -1.77 23.34 -8.94
C ASN A 172 -1.00 24.10 -7.86
N VAL A 173 -0.31 25.16 -8.28
CA VAL A 173 0.55 25.99 -7.43
C VAL A 173 -0.26 26.75 -6.37
N HIS A 174 -1.51 27.12 -6.68
CA HIS A 174 -2.35 27.92 -5.77
C HIS A 174 -2.97 27.07 -4.66
N THR A 175 -3.34 25.82 -4.97
CA THR A 175 -3.93 24.90 -3.99
C THR A 175 -2.90 23.99 -3.32
N GLY A 176 -1.65 24.00 -3.79
CA GLY A 176 -0.59 23.09 -3.33
C GLY A 176 -0.87 21.63 -3.69
N GLU A 177 -1.72 21.40 -4.68
CA GLU A 177 -2.09 20.05 -5.08
C GLU A 177 -0.92 19.34 -5.74
N THR A 178 -0.69 18.10 -5.31
CA THR A 178 0.46 17.30 -5.70
C THR A 178 0.02 15.89 -6.07
N ILE A 179 0.65 15.35 -7.12
CA ILE A 179 0.56 13.95 -7.51
C ILE A 179 1.90 13.24 -7.23
N LYS A 180 1.84 11.91 -7.13
CA LYS A 180 2.97 11.03 -6.85
C LYS A 180 3.10 10.02 -8.00
N ASP A 181 4.21 10.10 -8.72
CA ASP A 181 4.51 9.20 -9.82
C ASP A 181 5.89 8.58 -9.62
N TYR A 182 6.06 7.34 -10.05
CA TYR A 182 7.37 6.70 -10.14
C TYR A 182 7.93 6.88 -11.54
N ILE A 183 9.26 7.01 -11.64
CA ILE A 183 10.02 6.93 -12.89
C ILE A 183 11.23 6.01 -12.72
N LEU A 184 11.76 5.47 -13.82
CA LEU A 184 13.02 4.75 -13.82
C LEU A 184 14.21 5.69 -13.63
N GLN A 185 15.20 5.24 -12.86
CA GLN A 185 16.52 5.87 -12.78
C GLN A 185 17.46 5.31 -13.86
N GLU A 186 18.57 6.01 -14.11
CA GLU A 186 19.65 5.46 -14.92
C GLU A 186 20.38 4.34 -14.15
N PRO A 187 20.81 3.25 -14.80
CA PRO A 187 20.78 2.97 -16.25
C PRO A 187 19.49 2.33 -16.78
N TYR A 188 18.54 1.98 -15.90
CA TYR A 188 17.31 1.25 -16.24
C TYR A 188 16.42 2.02 -17.22
N ARG A 189 16.44 3.35 -17.17
CA ARG A 189 15.68 4.22 -18.08
C ARG A 189 16.21 4.18 -19.51
N SER A 190 17.53 4.23 -19.71
CA SER A 190 18.14 4.30 -21.04
C SER A 190 18.34 2.94 -21.71
N ASN A 191 18.53 1.88 -20.92
CA ASN A 191 18.81 0.54 -21.44
C ASN A 191 18.01 -0.57 -20.72
N PRO A 192 16.67 -0.50 -20.66
CA PRO A 192 15.85 -1.42 -19.87
C PRO A 192 16.08 -2.89 -20.25
N GLU A 193 16.24 -3.19 -21.54
CA GLU A 193 16.35 -4.58 -22.01
C GLU A 193 17.59 -5.31 -21.48
N LYS A 194 18.66 -4.58 -21.12
CA LYS A 194 19.89 -5.18 -20.55
C LYS A 194 19.71 -5.69 -19.11
N PHE A 195 18.62 -5.31 -18.46
CA PHE A 195 18.35 -5.62 -17.06
C PHE A 195 17.14 -6.56 -16.89
N MET A 196 16.59 -7.09 -17.99
CA MET A 196 15.47 -8.03 -17.94
C MET A 196 15.84 -9.35 -17.24
N ASP A 197 17.09 -9.79 -17.38
CA ASP A 197 17.60 -11.01 -16.73
C ASP A 197 18.15 -10.77 -15.32
N LEU A 198 18.00 -9.56 -14.78
CA LEU A 198 18.56 -9.19 -13.49
C LEU A 198 17.72 -9.75 -12.35
N GLU A 199 18.27 -10.72 -11.61
CA GLU A 199 17.67 -11.26 -10.39
C GLU A 199 17.90 -10.33 -9.19
N LEU A 200 17.23 -9.18 -9.21
CA LEU A 200 16.99 -8.37 -8.02
C LEU A 200 15.57 -8.67 -7.54
N HIS A 201 15.45 -9.08 -6.28
CA HIS A 201 14.20 -9.54 -5.67
C HIS A 201 13.92 -8.73 -4.41
N ALA A 202 12.71 -8.19 -4.32
CA ALA A 202 12.27 -7.48 -3.14
C ALA A 202 12.07 -8.47 -1.98
N ASP A 203 12.88 -8.27 -0.92
CA ASP A 203 12.78 -8.84 0.43
C ASP A 203 12.42 -10.36 0.56
N PRO A 204 13.38 -11.25 0.90
CA PRO A 204 13.11 -12.67 1.13
C PRO A 204 12.15 -12.96 2.29
N LEU A 205 11.82 -11.95 3.12
CA LEU A 205 10.79 -12.09 4.15
C LEU A 205 9.37 -12.21 3.56
N LEU A 206 9.12 -11.68 2.35
CA LEU A 206 7.84 -11.81 1.66
C LEU A 206 7.62 -13.23 1.16
N GLU A 207 8.65 -13.90 0.63
CA GLU A 207 8.58 -15.32 0.23
C GLU A 207 8.08 -16.18 1.40
N LYS A 208 8.65 -15.97 2.59
CA LYS A 208 8.22 -16.67 3.80
C LYS A 208 6.80 -16.33 4.26
N ILE A 209 6.37 -15.08 4.14
CA ILE A 209 5.01 -14.65 4.50
C ILE A 209 3.98 -15.15 3.48
N TYR A 210 4.34 -15.25 2.20
CA TYR A 210 3.48 -15.78 1.15
C TYR A 210 3.33 -17.30 1.26
N ASP A 211 4.43 -18.03 1.54
CA ASP A 211 4.39 -19.46 1.81
C ASP A 211 3.50 -19.80 3.02
N GLU A 212 3.50 -18.96 4.07
CA GLU A 212 2.64 -19.14 5.24
C GLU A 212 1.16 -18.73 5.02
N LEU A 213 0.83 -17.95 3.99
CA LEU A 213 -0.51 -17.39 3.77
C LEU A 213 -1.25 -17.94 2.54
N TYR A 214 -0.54 -18.52 1.57
CA TYR A 214 -1.10 -18.88 0.26
C TYR A 214 -0.67 -20.25 -0.28
N VAL A 215 0.10 -21.03 0.49
CA VAL A 215 0.42 -22.43 0.17
C VAL A 215 -0.36 -23.34 1.11
N ASP A 216 -1.41 -23.96 0.59
CA ASP A 216 -2.01 -25.20 1.12
C ASP A 216 -1.34 -26.41 0.45
#